data_AF-A0A349D3Y8-F1
#
_entry.id   AF-A0A349D3Y8-F1
#
_cell.length_a   1.000
_cell.length_b   1.000
_cell.length_c   1.000
_cell.angle_alpha   90.00
_cell.angle_beta   90.00
_cell.angle_gamma   90.00
#
_symmetry.space_group_name_H-M   'P 1'
#
loop_
_entity.id
_entity.type
_entity.pdbx_description
1 polymer ?
#
loop_
_entity_poly.entity_id
_entity_poly.type
_entity_poly.pdbx_seq_one_letter_code
_entity_poly.pdbx_strand_id
1 'polypeptide(L)'
;MKHTLRRFKDRWLWRLYPKKTEAKIFVVGYNKTGTTSVGKALQKLGYRHSSFNEFVWRELYNKGNIDGVINYTKRFESFDDLPWLKEDLL
;
A
#
# COMPACT_ATOMS: atom_id res chain seq x y z
N MET A 1 7.53 -19.76 -26.58
CA MET A 1 8.20 -19.25 -25.36
C MET A 1 7.17 -19.06 -24.26
N LYS A 2 7.31 -19.81 -23.17
CA LYS A 2 6.40 -19.79 -22.02
C LYS A 2 6.56 -18.43 -21.32
N HIS A 3 5.68 -17.47 -21.60
CA HIS A 3 5.59 -16.24 -20.80
C HIS A 3 5.04 -16.60 -19.42
N THR A 4 6.03 -16.96 -18.61
CA THR A 4 5.98 -17.50 -17.28
C THR A 4 5.73 -16.34 -16.34
N LEU A 5 4.55 -16.34 -15.69
CA LEU A 5 4.37 -16.21 -14.24
C LEU A 5 2.99 -15.60 -13.94
N ARG A 6 2.13 -16.44 -13.36
CA ARG A 6 1.22 -16.05 -12.27
C ARG A 6 0.36 -14.81 -12.55
N ARG A 7 -0.51 -14.92 -13.56
CA ARG A 7 -1.88 -14.40 -13.42
C ARG A 7 -2.38 -14.81 -12.03
N PHE A 8 -2.66 -13.84 -11.15
CA PHE A 8 -3.67 -13.97 -10.12
C PHE A 8 -3.59 -15.21 -9.20
N LYS A 9 -2.39 -15.71 -8.84
CA LYS A 9 -2.31 -16.76 -7.80
C LYS A 9 -2.46 -16.14 -6.41
N ASP A 10 -3.73 -16.06 -6.04
CA ASP A 10 -4.32 -16.06 -4.71
C ASP A 10 -4.06 -14.83 -3.85
N ARG A 11 -5.15 -14.07 -3.68
CA ARG A 11 -5.37 -13.00 -2.69
C ARG A 11 -5.16 -13.44 -1.23
N TRP A 12 -4.65 -14.65 -1.00
CA TRP A 12 -4.31 -15.25 0.29
C TRP A 12 -2.82 -15.54 0.45
N LEU A 13 -2.09 -15.79 -0.64
CA LEU A 13 -0.67 -16.17 -0.56
C LEU A 13 0.22 -14.99 -0.15
N TRP A 14 -0.16 -13.74 -0.44
CA TRP A 14 0.62 -12.55 -0.02
C TRP A 14 0.76 -12.42 1.51
N ARG A 15 -0.14 -13.02 2.29
CA ARG A 15 0.01 -13.12 3.76
C ARG A 15 1.14 -14.06 4.19
N LEU A 16 1.47 -15.05 3.35
CA LEU A 16 2.54 -16.02 3.60
C LEU A 16 3.91 -15.52 3.14
N TYR A 17 3.97 -14.52 2.25
CA TYR A 17 5.23 -13.94 1.82
C TYR A 17 5.84 -13.09 2.93
N PRO A 18 7.10 -13.32 3.34
CA PRO A 18 7.73 -12.53 4.39
C PRO A 18 7.78 -11.04 4.00
N LYS A 19 7.76 -10.17 5.02
CA LYS A 19 8.00 -8.74 4.83
C LYS A 19 9.35 -8.57 4.11
N LYS A 20 9.37 -7.83 3.00
CA LYS A 20 10.56 -7.56 2.20
C LYS A 20 11.53 -6.61 2.92
N THR A 21 11.03 -5.65 3.68
CA THR A 21 11.85 -4.68 4.44
C THR A 21 11.14 -4.15 5.67
N GLU A 22 11.89 -3.72 6.69
CA GLU A 22 11.31 -3.03 7.84
C GLU A 22 10.82 -1.61 7.52
N ALA A 23 11.46 -0.96 6.54
CA ALA A 23 11.15 0.40 6.13
C ALA A 23 9.75 0.53 5.46
N LYS A 24 9.14 1.69 5.62
CA LYS A 24 7.86 2.05 4.99
C LYS A 24 8.12 3.01 3.83
N ILE A 25 7.48 2.78 2.69
CA ILE A 25 7.60 3.61 1.50
C ILE A 25 6.28 4.34 1.27
N PHE A 26 6.28 5.66 1.42
CA PHE A 26 5.13 6.51 1.12
C PHE A 26 5.36 7.20 -0.23
N VAL A 27 4.49 6.91 -1.21
CA VAL A 27 4.54 7.53 -2.52
C VAL A 27 3.66 8.78 -2.48
N VAL A 28 4.30 9.93 -2.25
CA VAL A 28 3.62 11.23 -2.15
C VAL A 28 3.55 11.87 -3.53
N GLY A 29 2.34 12.19 -3.97
CA GLY A 29 2.11 12.87 -5.24
C GLY A 29 0.63 13.19 -5.44
N TYR A 30 0.33 14.23 -6.22
CA TYR A 30 -1.03 14.60 -6.54
C TYR A 30 -1.66 13.65 -7.57
N ASN A 31 -2.98 13.76 -7.76
CA ASN A 31 -3.68 12.97 -8.77
C ASN A 31 -3.01 13.10 -10.16
N LYS A 32 -2.83 11.96 -10.83
CA LYS A 32 -2.25 11.85 -12.18
C LYS A 32 -0.75 12.18 -12.28
N THR A 33 0.01 12.17 -11.18
CA THR A 33 1.49 12.28 -11.22
C THR A 33 2.21 10.92 -11.31
N GLY A 34 1.47 9.83 -11.57
CA GLY A 34 2.04 8.50 -11.75
C GLY A 34 2.23 7.68 -10.46
N THR A 35 1.68 8.12 -9.33
CA THR A 35 1.72 7.39 -8.05
C THR A 35 1.23 5.94 -8.19
N THR A 36 0.12 5.72 -8.91
CA THR A 36 -0.41 4.37 -9.20
C THR A 36 0.57 3.50 -10.01
N SER A 37 1.34 4.10 -10.93
CA SER A 37 2.35 3.35 -11.71
C SER A 37 3.49 2.90 -10.80
N VAL A 38 3.93 3.76 -9.88
CA VAL A 38 4.92 3.41 -8.85
C VAL A 38 4.39 2.32 -7.92
N GLY A 39 3.15 2.44 -7.43
CA GLY A 39 2.50 1.41 -6.59
C GLY A 39 2.45 0.04 -7.28
N LYS A 40 2.09 0.00 -8.57
CA LYS A 40 2.14 -1.23 -9.39
C LYS A 40 3.55 -1.79 -9.55
N ALA A 41 4.56 -0.93 -9.72
CA ALA A 41 5.95 -1.37 -9.80
C ALA A 41 6.42 -1.99 -8.46
N LEU A 42 6.08 -1.37 -7.33
CA LEU A 42 6.39 -1.88 -5.99
C LEU A 42 5.74 -3.26 -5.75
N GLN A 43 4.48 -3.44 -6.16
CA GLN A 43 3.83 -4.75 -6.11
C GLN A 43 4.56 -5.82 -6.93
N LYS A 44 4.98 -5.48 -8.17
CA LYS A 44 5.76 -6.40 -9.02
C LYS A 44 7.11 -6.76 -8.40
N LEU A 45 7.71 -5.83 -7.64
CA LEU A 45 8.92 -6.06 -6.87
C LEU A 45 8.68 -6.85 -5.57
N GLY A 46 7.44 -7.24 -5.27
CA GLY A 46 7.09 -8.08 -4.13
C GLY A 46 6.75 -7.32 -2.84
N TYR A 47 6.63 -5.99 -2.87
CA TYR A 47 6.18 -5.23 -1.70
C TYR A 47 4.68 -5.45 -1.46
N ARG A 48 4.31 -5.58 -0.18
CA ARG A 48 2.90 -5.47 0.22
C ARG A 48 2.49 -4.01 0.11
N HIS A 49 1.53 -3.71 -0.76
CA HIS A 49 1.16 -2.34 -1.12
C HIS A 49 -0.28 -2.02 -0.71
N SER A 50 -0.50 -0.84 -0.14
CA SER A 50 -1.82 -0.28 0.12
C SER A 50 -2.02 0.98 -0.71
N SER A 51 -3.06 0.99 -1.54
CA SER A 51 -3.52 2.20 -2.24
C SER A 51 -4.67 2.85 -1.45
N PHE A 52 -5.54 3.60 -2.14
CA PHE A 52 -6.76 4.15 -1.55
C PHE A 52 -7.61 3.05 -0.92
N ASN A 53 -7.99 3.26 0.34
CA ASN A 53 -8.89 2.40 1.08
C ASN A 53 -9.95 3.24 1.78
N GLU A 54 -11.20 3.10 1.35
CA GLU A 54 -12.31 3.92 1.87
C GLU A 54 -12.50 3.78 3.37
N PHE A 55 -12.38 2.57 3.93
CA PHE A 55 -12.49 2.35 5.38
C PHE A 55 -11.38 3.07 6.14
N VAL A 56 -10.13 2.98 5.69
CA VAL A 56 -9.02 3.69 6.33
C VAL A 56 -9.23 5.20 6.26
N TRP A 57 -9.63 5.70 5.10
CA TRP A 57 -9.89 7.12 4.90
C TRP A 57 -11.03 7.63 5.80
N ARG A 58 -12.21 6.98 5.74
CA ARG A 58 -13.42 7.48 6.40
C ARG A 58 -13.52 7.10 7.87
N GLU A 59 -13.18 5.87 8.22
CA GLU A 59 -13.43 5.34 9.56
C GLU A 59 -12.23 5.48 10.49
N LEU A 60 -11.01 5.55 9.95
CA LEU A 60 -9.80 5.71 10.76
C LEU A 60 -9.28 7.15 10.72
N TYR A 61 -8.87 7.62 9.55
CA TYR A 61 -8.23 8.93 9.41
C TYR A 61 -9.19 10.10 9.67
N ASN A 62 -10.32 10.17 8.95
CA ASN A 62 -11.27 11.30 9.09
C ASN A 62 -11.95 11.38 10.48
N LYS A 63 -11.93 10.29 11.26
CA LYS A 63 -12.42 10.25 12.64
C LYS A 63 -11.34 10.52 13.69
N GLY A 64 -10.11 10.83 13.27
CA GLY A 64 -8.98 11.09 14.16
C GLY A 64 -8.41 9.85 14.85
N ASN A 65 -8.77 8.64 14.40
CA ASN A 65 -8.25 7.39 14.95
C ASN A 65 -6.88 7.05 14.32
N ILE A 66 -5.87 7.83 14.66
CA ILE A 66 -4.50 7.71 14.14
C ILE A 66 -3.86 6.38 14.53
N ASP A 67 -4.10 5.88 15.75
CA ASP A 67 -3.62 4.56 16.18
C ASP A 67 -4.14 3.44 15.29
N GLY A 68 -5.40 3.53 14.86
CA GLY A 68 -6.00 2.63 13.89
C GLY A 68 -5.28 2.68 12.53
N VAL A 69 -4.94 3.88 12.06
CA VAL A 69 -4.16 4.08 10.81
C VAL A 69 -2.78 3.46 10.94
N ILE A 70 -2.05 3.74 12.02
CA ILE A 70 -0.72 3.17 12.29
C ILE A 70 -0.80 1.64 12.34
N ASN A 71 -1.78 1.09 13.06
CA ASN A 71 -1.97 -0.36 13.14
C ASN A 71 -2.31 -0.99 11.77
N TYR A 72 -3.09 -0.30 10.94
CA TYR A 72 -3.37 -0.71 9.57
C TYR A 72 -2.06 -0.89 8.76
N THR A 73 -1.13 0.06 8.90
CA THR A 73 0.14 0.09 8.13
C THR A 73 1.06 -1.10 8.41
N LYS A 74 0.92 -1.79 9.55
CA LYS A 74 1.77 -2.95 9.92
C LYS A 74 1.70 -4.09 8.90
N ARG A 75 0.61 -4.17 8.13
CA ARG A 75 0.38 -5.20 7.11
C ARG A 75 1.07 -4.94 5.77
N PHE A 76 1.49 -3.70 5.53
CA PHE A 76 1.99 -3.22 4.25
C PHE A 76 3.37 -2.58 4.40
N GLU A 77 4.08 -2.41 3.30
CA GLU A 77 5.43 -1.85 3.25
C GLU A 77 5.50 -0.65 2.32
N SER A 78 4.52 -0.51 1.42
CA SER A 78 4.40 0.64 0.54
C SER A 78 2.97 1.15 0.48
N PHE A 79 2.83 2.45 0.28
CA PHE A 79 1.58 3.18 0.33
C PHE A 79 1.51 4.21 -0.78
N ASP A 80 0.35 4.37 -1.42
CA ASP A 80 0.05 5.47 -2.34
C ASP A 80 -1.41 5.94 -2.19
N ASP A 81 -1.71 7.16 -2.64
CA ASP A 81 -3.04 7.77 -2.54
C ASP A 81 -3.46 8.11 -1.08
N LEU A 82 -4.71 8.54 -0.88
CA LEU A 82 -5.26 8.88 0.43
C LEU A 82 -5.45 7.63 1.33
N PRO A 83 -5.21 7.75 2.65
CA PRO A 83 -4.75 8.95 3.37
C PRO A 83 -3.24 9.20 3.28
N TRP A 84 -2.46 8.31 2.67
CA TRP A 84 -1.01 8.21 2.83
C TRP A 84 -0.19 9.39 2.26
N LEU A 85 -0.81 10.24 1.45
CA LEU A 85 -0.21 11.49 0.95
C LEU A 85 -0.39 12.69 1.88
N LYS A 86 -1.07 12.52 3.02
CA LYS A 86 -1.32 13.60 3.99
C LYS A 86 -0.08 13.84 4.85
N GLU A 87 0.27 15.12 5.00
CA GLU A 87 1.49 15.56 5.68
C GLU A 87 1.60 15.10 7.14
N ASP A 88 0.46 14.94 7.82
CA ASP A 88 0.38 14.47 9.21
C ASP A 88 0.64 12.96 9.36
N LEU A 89 0.79 12.22 8.26
CA LEU A 89 1.11 10.79 8.24
C LEU A 89 2.51 10.45 7.70
N LEU A 90 3.31 11.46 7.32
CA LEU A 90 4.70 11.30 6.84
C LEU A 90 5.70 11.39 8.00
#